data_AF-A0A9E5BJV2-F1
#
_entry.id   AF-A0A9E5BJV2-F1
#
_cell.length_a   1.000
_cell.length_b   1.000
_cell.length_c   1.000
_cell.angle_alpha   90.00
_cell.angle_beta   90.00
_cell.angle_gamma   90.00
#
_symmetry.space_group_name_H-M   'P 1'
#
loop_
_entity.id
_entity.type
_entity.pdbx_description
1 polymer ?
#
loop_
_entity_poly.entity_id
_entity_poly.type
_entity_poly.pdbx_seq_one_letter_code
_entity_poly.pdbx_strand_id
1 'polypeptide(L)' 'MPGLLPNVDPDGLLEFSVVYTDRSLNHMSAEFKKVITDISAILKDVYKAHSTIVIPGSGTYGMEAVARQFAPGKKC' A
#
# COMPACT_ATOMS: atom_id res chain seq x y z
N MET A 1 -18.05 18.84 7.17
CA MET A 1 -17.11 18.36 8.20
C MET A 1 -16.46 17.11 7.64
N PRO A 2 -15.14 17.09 7.39
CA PRO A 2 -14.41 15.87 7.00
C PRO A 2 -14.11 15.04 8.27
N GLY A 3 -14.41 13.73 8.25
CA GLY A 3 -14.23 12.78 9.39
C GLY A 3 -15.00 13.12 10.68
N LEU A 4 -15.32 12.14 11.55
CA LEU A 4 -15.66 12.47 12.95
C LEU A 4 -14.37 12.69 13.76
N LEU A 5 -13.24 12.19 13.27
CA LEU A 5 -11.90 12.38 13.83
C LEU A 5 -11.05 13.31 12.93
N PRO A 6 -10.48 14.40 13.48
CA PRO A 6 -9.83 15.44 12.67
C PRO A 6 -8.37 15.13 12.29
N ASN A 7 -7.81 13.99 12.70
CA ASN A 7 -6.37 13.73 12.68
C ASN A 7 -5.92 12.70 11.64
N VAL A 8 -6.84 12.01 10.96
CA VAL A 8 -6.50 10.88 10.08
C VAL A 8 -6.41 11.30 8.60
N ASP A 9 -7.37 12.07 8.11
CA ASP A 9 -7.37 12.67 6.75
C ASP A 9 -8.10 14.04 6.83
N PRO A 10 -7.45 15.07 7.39
CA PRO A 10 -8.11 16.32 7.80
C PRO A 10 -8.76 17.09 6.64
N ASP A 11 -8.15 17.01 5.46
CA ASP A 11 -8.61 17.65 4.23
C ASP A 11 -9.31 16.66 3.28
N GLY A 12 -9.59 15.45 3.79
CA GLY A 12 -10.16 14.33 3.05
C GLY A 12 -11.67 14.43 2.79
N LEU A 13 -12.18 13.43 2.07
CA LEU A 13 -13.61 13.24 1.90
C LEU A 13 -14.23 12.61 3.16
N LEU A 14 -15.54 12.74 3.32
CA LEU A 14 -16.27 12.00 4.35
C LEU A 14 -16.18 10.49 4.10
N GLU A 15 -15.81 9.74 5.14
CA GLU A 15 -15.59 8.30 5.05
C GLU A 15 -16.92 7.53 5.14
N PHE A 16 -17.45 7.15 3.96
CA PHE A 16 -18.62 6.29 3.78
C PHE A 16 -18.29 5.04 2.96
N SER A 17 -17.01 4.69 2.81
CA SER A 17 -16.63 3.45 2.14
C SER A 17 -16.98 2.24 3.00
N VAL A 18 -17.02 1.07 2.35
CA VAL A 18 -17.24 -0.21 3.02
C VAL A 18 -15.95 -0.85 3.57
N VAL A 19 -14.81 -0.19 3.39
CA VAL A 19 -13.48 -0.75 3.72
C VAL A 19 -12.88 -0.08 4.95
N TYR A 20 -13.13 1.21 5.15
CA TYR A 20 -12.55 1.98 6.25
C TYR A 20 -13.61 2.66 7.10
N THR A 21 -13.17 3.09 8.28
CA THR A 21 -13.84 4.11 9.08
C THR A 21 -12.88 5.29 9.22
N ASP A 22 -13.35 6.40 9.76
CA ASP A 22 -12.55 7.61 10.01
C ASP A 22 -11.38 7.45 11.00
N ARG A 23 -11.13 6.23 11.50
CA ARG A 23 -9.98 5.87 12.35
C ARG A 23 -8.75 5.43 11.55
N SER A 24 -8.88 5.22 10.24
CA SER A 24 -7.80 4.73 9.38
C SER A 24 -7.73 5.54 8.08
N LEU A 25 -6.52 5.74 7.56
CA LEU A 25 -6.34 6.44 6.29
C LEU A 25 -6.81 5.55 5.14
N ASN A 26 -7.75 6.06 4.34
CA ASN A 26 -8.31 5.34 3.21
C ASN A 26 -7.29 5.22 2.07
N HIS A 27 -7.10 4.02 1.51
CA HIS A 27 -6.12 3.81 0.43
C HIS A 27 -6.45 4.56 -0.88
N MET A 28 -7.68 5.04 -1.03
CA MET A 28 -8.11 5.87 -2.17
C MET A 28 -7.85 7.38 -1.95
N SER A 29 -7.52 7.80 -0.72
CA SER A 29 -7.28 9.21 -0.39
C SER A 29 -6.05 9.76 -1.12
N ALA A 30 -6.02 11.08 -1.32
CA ALA A 30 -4.87 11.73 -1.93
C ALA A 30 -3.60 11.54 -1.09
N GLU A 31 -3.74 11.58 0.24
CA GLU A 31 -2.64 11.41 1.19
C GLU A 31 -2.04 10.00 1.11
N PHE A 32 -2.87 8.94 1.12
CA PHE A 32 -2.34 7.56 1.01
C PHE A 32 -1.66 7.31 -0.35
N LYS A 33 -2.26 7.81 -1.44
CA LYS A 33 -1.67 7.70 -2.79
C LYS A 33 -0.28 8.33 -2.85
N LYS A 34 -0.08 9.48 -2.19
CA LYS A 34 1.24 10.10 -2.07
C LYS A 34 2.20 9.21 -1.29
N VAL A 35 1.80 8.72 -0.12
CA VAL A 35 2.63 7.83 0.72
C VAL A 35 3.11 6.61 -0.05
N ILE A 36 2.21 5.89 -0.74
CA ILE A 36 2.62 4.67 -1.46
C ILE A 36 3.51 4.97 -2.69
N THR A 37 3.31 6.13 -3.33
CA THR A 37 4.15 6.57 -4.45
C THR A 37 5.54 6.96 -3.97
N ASP A 38 5.64 7.67 -2.84
CA ASP A 38 6.92 8.05 -2.23
C ASP A 38 7.72 6.81 -1.78
N ILE A 39 7.05 5.82 -1.17
CA ILE A 39 7.66 4.52 -0.84
C ILE A 39 8.22 3.84 -2.10
N SER A 40 7.43 3.80 -3.18
CA SER A 40 7.89 3.20 -4.45
C SER A 40 9.12 3.92 -5.01
N ALA A 41 9.14 5.25 -4.96
CA ALA A 41 10.25 6.07 -5.44
C ALA A 41 11.54 5.82 -4.63
N ILE A 42 11.46 5.82 -3.30
CA ILE A 42 12.60 5.55 -2.41
C ILE A 42 13.16 4.15 -2.68
N LEU A 43 12.31 3.12 -2.74
CA LEU A 43 12.76 1.75 -2.99
C LEU A 43 13.42 1.60 -4.37
N LYS A 44 12.87 2.23 -5.41
CA LYS A 44 13.48 2.20 -6.75
C LYS A 44 14.86 2.84 -6.76
N ASP A 45 15.02 3.97 -6.08
CA ASP A 45 16.32 4.67 -6.02
C ASP A 45 17.37 3.89 -5.24
N VAL A 46 17.02 3.38 -4.04
CA VAL A 46 17.96 2.64 -3.18
C VAL A 46 18.43 1.35 -3.85
N TYR A 47 17.53 0.59 -4.46
CA TYR A 47 17.84 -0.70 -5.07
C TYR A 47 18.17 -0.62 -6.57
N LYS A 48 18.16 0.58 -7.17
CA LYS A 48 18.30 0.79 -8.62
C LYS A 48 17.37 -0.12 -9.44
N ALA A 49 16.14 -0.27 -8.95
CA ALA A 49 15.14 -1.16 -9.54
C ALA A 49 14.24 -0.41 -10.54
N HIS A 50 13.82 -1.09 -11.61
CA HIS A 50 12.84 -0.56 -12.55
C HIS A 50 11.44 -0.42 -11.91
N SER A 51 11.02 -1.42 -11.15
CA SER A 51 9.70 -1.52 -10.52
C SER A 51 9.82 -2.00 -9.08
N THR A 52 8.89 -1.56 -8.23
CA THR A 52 8.78 -1.98 -6.82
C THR A 52 7.31 -2.21 -6.47
N ILE A 53 7.06 -3.13 -5.55
CA ILE A 53 5.70 -3.49 -5.09
C ILE A 53 5.71 -3.70 -3.57
N VAL A 54 4.61 -3.33 -2.91
CA VAL A 54 4.36 -3.59 -1.49
C VAL A 54 3.33 -4.71 -1.39
N ILE A 55 3.68 -5.78 -0.68
CA ILE A 55 2.79 -6.93 -0.44
C ILE A 55 2.43 -6.93 1.05
N PRO A 56 1.14 -6.74 1.41
CA PRO A 56 0.69 -6.81 2.79
C PRO A 56 0.98 -8.20 3.40
N GLY A 57 1.53 -8.22 4.62
CA GLY A 57 1.96 -9.45 5.30
C GLY A 57 3.35 -9.28 5.91
N SER A 58 4.24 -10.24 5.65
CA SER A 58 5.64 -10.19 6.06
C SER A 58 6.58 -10.49 4.87
N GLY A 59 7.89 -10.46 5.08
CA GLY A 59 8.86 -10.80 4.04
C GLY A 59 8.63 -12.17 3.40
N THR A 60 8.14 -13.15 4.16
CA THR A 60 7.79 -14.50 3.67
C THR A 60 6.69 -14.46 2.61
N TYR A 61 5.71 -13.57 2.74
CA TYR A 61 4.62 -13.41 1.77
C TYR A 61 5.17 -12.86 0.45
N GLY A 62 6.18 -11.98 0.52
CA GLY A 62 6.89 -11.50 -0.66
C GLY A 62 7.63 -12.62 -1.39
N MET A 63 8.33 -13.49 -0.66
CA MET A 63 8.99 -14.66 -1.25
C MET A 63 7.99 -15.61 -1.92
N GLU A 64 6.86 -15.87 -1.25
CA GLU A 64 5.81 -16.74 -1.79
C GLU A 64 5.15 -16.14 -3.04
N ALA A 65 4.87 -14.84 -3.06
CA ALA A 65 4.29 -14.17 -4.22
C ALA A 65 5.19 -14.30 -5.46
N VAL A 66 6.51 -14.13 -5.29
CA VAL A 66 7.49 -14.32 -6.37
C VAL A 66 7.49 -15.78 -6.84
N ALA A 67 7.52 -16.74 -5.92
CA ALA A 67 7.50 -18.16 -6.27
C ALA A 67 6.23 -18.56 -7.05
N ARG A 68 5.06 -18.10 -6.59
CA ARG A 68 3.77 -18.40 -7.25
C ARG A 68 3.65 -17.75 -8.63
N GLN A 69 4.19 -16.55 -8.82
CA GLN A 69 4.13 -15.84 -10.09
C GLN A 69 5.10 -16.39 -11.14
N PHE A 70 6.32 -16.77 -10.73
CA PHE A 70 7.41 -17.06 -11.67
C PHE A 70 7.92 -18.50 -11.67
N ALA A 71 7.56 -19.33 -10.68
CA ALA A 71 7.97 -20.73 -10.60
C ALA A 71 6.80 -21.75 -10.59
N PRO A 72 5.71 -21.56 -11.36
CA PRO A 72 4.60 -22.53 -11.35
C PRO A 72 5.07 -23.90 -11.85
N GLY A 73 4.69 -24.96 -11.12
CA GLY A 73 5.00 -26.35 -11.47
C GLY A 73 6.49 -26.74 -11.35
N LYS A 74 7.34 -25.85 -10.82
CA LYS A 74 8.74 -26.17 -10.51
C LYS A 74 8.80 -26.87 -9.14
N LYS A 75 9.56 -27.96 -9.05
CA LYS A 75 9.90 -28.57 -7.77
C LYS A 75 11.11 -27.82 -7.19
N CYS A 76 11.01 -27.47 -5.91
CA CYS A 76 12.11 -26.92 -5.13
C CYS A 76 13.10 -28.01 -4.74
#